data_AF-A0A3N5S2I4-F1
#
_entry.id   AF-A0A3N5S2I4-F1
#
_cell.length_a   1.000
_cell.length_b   1.000
_cell.length_c   1.000
_cell.angle_alpha   90.00
_cell.angle_beta   90.00
_cell.angle_gamma   90.00
#
_symmetry.space_group_name_H-M   'P 1'
#
loop_
_entity.id
_entity.type
_entity.pdbx_description
1 polymer ?
#
loop_
_entity_poly.entity_id
_entity_poly.type
_entity_poly.pdbx_seq_one_letter_code
_entity_poly.pdbx_strand_id
1 'polypeptide(L)'
;MAMDIVTSDERELDPQREFEETEKALREVTLMIEQSQGEVLKLSQRNAAITTHLQQVQNQFDKIPLQDIRNAYDSALDAQQRLFVMRGQLEKLQSEKSHLERFKSNLERARAAPGLTSSVASPSGARGALASVEMLVNAQETER
;
A
#
# COMPACT_ATOMS: atom_id res chain seq x y z
N MET A 1 -41.56 11.36 21.63
CA MET A 1 -40.21 10.75 21.73
C MET A 1 -40.10 9.77 20.58
N ALA A 2 -39.80 10.29 19.39
CA ALA A 2 -39.55 9.49 18.20
C ALA A 2 -38.03 9.42 18.05
N MET A 3 -37.53 8.21 17.91
CA MET A 3 -36.12 7.87 17.87
C MET A 3 -35.63 8.06 16.43
N ASP A 4 -35.37 9.31 16.05
CA ASP A 4 -34.56 9.67 14.86
C ASP A 4 -33.08 9.68 15.26
N ILE A 5 -32.60 8.51 15.68
CA ILE A 5 -31.17 8.23 15.79
C ILE A 5 -30.92 7.15 14.74
N VAL A 6 -29.87 7.34 13.93
CA VAL A 6 -29.46 6.49 12.80
C VAL A 6 -30.04 6.91 11.44
N THR A 7 -30.00 8.20 11.08
CA THR A 7 -29.48 8.54 9.74
C THR A 7 -27.96 8.50 9.85
N SER A 8 -27.43 7.27 9.83
CA SER A 8 -26.01 7.04 9.59
C SER A 8 -25.62 7.77 8.32
N ASP A 9 -24.46 8.41 8.37
CA ASP A 9 -23.71 8.99 7.27
C ASP A 9 -23.36 7.87 6.26
N GLU A 10 -24.37 7.33 5.56
CA GLU A 10 -24.20 6.58 4.31
C GLU A 10 -23.74 7.61 3.28
N ARG A 11 -22.45 7.95 3.35
CA ARG A 11 -21.74 8.36 2.14
C ARG A 11 -21.91 7.20 1.17
N GLU A 12 -22.90 7.30 0.29
CA GLU A 12 -22.99 6.47 -0.90
C GLU A 12 -21.59 6.44 -1.51
N LEU A 13 -20.93 5.29 -1.40
CA LEU A 13 -19.68 5.03 -2.09
C LEU A 13 -20.01 5.10 -3.57
N ASP A 14 -19.81 6.27 -4.17
CA ASP A 14 -19.93 6.43 -5.61
C ASP A 14 -18.69 5.78 -6.26
N PRO A 15 -18.83 4.57 -6.82
CA PRO A 15 -17.69 3.83 -7.34
C PRO A 15 -17.05 4.54 -8.54
N GLN A 16 -17.78 5.41 -9.22
CA GLN A 16 -17.24 6.21 -10.32
C GLN A 16 -16.34 7.31 -9.79
N ARG A 17 -16.78 8.02 -8.75
CA ARG A 17 -15.97 9.04 -8.09
C ARG A 17 -14.70 8.47 -7.47
N GLU A 18 -14.83 7.37 -6.72
CA GLU A 18 -13.68 6.68 -6.10
C GLU A 18 -12.68 6.18 -7.16
N PHE A 19 -13.17 5.75 -8.32
CA PHE A 19 -12.32 5.35 -9.43
C PHE A 19 -11.52 6.52 -10.00
N GLU A 20 -12.16 7.66 -10.24
CA GLU A 20 -11.51 8.88 -10.73
C GLU A 20 -10.49 9.44 -9.74
N GLU A 21 -10.82 9.44 -8.45
CA GLU A 21 -9.90 9.81 -7.36
C GLU A 21 -8.69 8.87 -7.31
N THR A 22 -8.90 7.56 -7.45
CA THR A 22 -7.84 6.55 -7.51
C THR A 22 -6.93 6.74 -8.72
N GLU A 23 -7.47 7.05 -9.90
CA GLU A 23 -6.65 7.35 -11.08
C GLU A 23 -5.80 8.60 -10.91
N LYS A 24 -6.33 9.63 -10.25
CA LYS A 24 -5.57 10.84 -9.93
C LYS A 24 -4.43 10.53 -8.95
N ALA A 25 -4.72 9.80 -7.87
CA ALA A 25 -3.71 9.37 -6.91
C ALA A 25 -2.60 8.51 -7.56
N LEU A 26 -2.97 7.60 -8.46
CA LEU A 26 -2.00 6.80 -9.21
C LEU A 26 -1.05 7.65 -10.06
N ARG A 27 -1.56 8.68 -10.75
CA ARG A 27 -0.71 9.61 -11.52
C ARG A 27 0.25 10.36 -10.62
N GLU A 28 -0.22 10.83 -9.47
CA GLU A 28 0.59 11.57 -8.50
C GLU A 28 1.70 10.70 -7.90
N VAL A 29 1.36 9.50 -7.41
CA VAL A 29 2.34 8.56 -6.86
C VAL A 29 3.36 8.14 -7.92
N THR A 30 2.94 7.96 -9.18
CA THR A 30 3.86 7.65 -10.28
C THR A 30 4.88 8.78 -10.50
N LEU A 31 4.43 10.04 -10.51
CA LEU A 31 5.33 11.20 -10.61
C LEU A 31 6.29 11.28 -9.41
N MET A 32 5.79 11.04 -8.19
CA MET A 32 6.62 11.03 -6.97
C MET A 32 7.68 9.90 -7.01
N ILE A 33 7.34 8.74 -7.57
CA ILE A 33 8.27 7.63 -7.77
C ILE A 33 9.38 8.04 -8.73
N GLU A 34 9.06 8.63 -9.88
CA GLU A 34 10.05 9.07 -10.86
C GLU A 34 11.03 10.09 -10.27
N GLN A 35 10.50 11.08 -9.54
CA GLN A 35 11.31 12.07 -8.84
C GLN A 35 12.21 11.41 -7.79
N SER A 36 11.64 10.54 -6.94
CA SER A 36 12.38 9.84 -5.89
C SER A 36 13.46 8.92 -6.44
N GLN A 37 13.24 8.25 -7.57
CA GLN A 37 14.26 7.45 -8.25
C GLN A 37 15.44 8.31 -8.69
N GLY A 38 15.19 9.50 -9.24
CA GLY A 38 16.22 10.46 -9.59
C GLY A 38 17.03 10.93 -8.37
N GLU A 39 16.37 11.18 -7.24
CA GLU A 39 17.04 11.55 -5.98
C GLU A 39 17.88 10.41 -5.41
N VAL A 40 17.35 9.18 -5.38
CA VAL A 40 18.07 7.98 -4.96
C VAL A 40 19.32 7.77 -5.82
N LEU A 41 19.23 7.98 -7.14
CA LEU A 41 20.38 7.88 -8.04
C LEU A 41 21.47 8.90 -7.68
N LYS A 42 21.10 10.18 -7.48
CA LYS A 42 22.05 11.23 -7.07
C LYS A 42 22.71 10.91 -5.72
N LEU A 43 21.94 10.45 -4.75
CA LEU A 43 22.45 10.05 -3.45
C LEU A 43 23.37 8.82 -3.54
N SER A 44 23.04 7.85 -4.40
CA SER A 44 23.87 6.67 -4.63
C SER A 44 25.23 7.05 -5.23
N GLN A 45 25.26 7.98 -6.20
CA GLN A 45 26.51 8.49 -6.78
C GLN A 45 27.34 9.22 -5.73
N ARG A 46 26.72 10.08 -4.92
CA ARG A 46 27.39 10.77 -3.81
C ARG A 46 27.95 9.79 -2.78
N ASN A 47 27.18 8.77 -2.42
CA ASN A 47 27.59 7.73 -1.48
C ASN A 47 28.82 6.96 -1.99
N ALA A 48 28.84 6.61 -3.27
CA ALA A 48 29.99 5.96 -3.91
C ALA A 48 31.24 6.85 -3.86
N ALA A 49 31.12 8.14 -4.20
CA ALA A 49 32.23 9.09 -4.14
C ALA A 49 32.80 9.24 -2.72
N ILE A 50 31.93 9.35 -1.70
CA ILE A 50 32.36 9.45 -0.30
C ILE A 50 32.98 8.14 0.18
N THR A 51 32.48 6.98 -0.26
CA THR A 51 33.09 5.69 0.06
C THR A 51 34.49 5.57 -0.52
N THR A 52 34.72 6.03 -1.75
CA THR A 52 36.06 6.11 -2.34
C THR A 52 36.98 7.02 -1.54
N HIS A 53 36.50 8.18 -1.11
CA HIS A 53 37.26 9.08 -0.24
C HIS A 53 37.60 8.42 1.10
N LEU A 54 36.66 7.69 1.71
CA LEU A 54 36.89 6.96 2.95
C LEU A 54 37.97 5.87 2.79
N GLN A 55 37.98 5.15 1.68
CA GLN A 55 39.03 4.18 1.36
C GLN A 55 40.41 4.86 1.21
N GLN A 56 40.48 6.03 0.58
CA GLN A 56 41.72 6.80 0.48
C GLN A 56 42.23 7.23 1.86
N VAL A 57 41.34 7.69 2.73
CA VAL A 57 41.67 8.04 4.12
C VAL A 57 42.19 6.82 4.88
N GLN A 58 41.57 5.65 4.72
CA GLN A 58 42.04 4.40 5.33
C GLN A 58 43.44 4.00 4.83
N ASN A 59 43.73 4.16 3.53
CA ASN A 59 45.04 3.83 2.97
C ASN A 59 46.16 4.80 3.40
N GLN A 60 45.79 5.97 3.91
CA GLN A 60 46.71 7.01 4.35
C GLN A 60 46.52 7.34 5.84
N PHE A 61 46.00 6.40 6.63
CA PHE A 61 45.56 6.61 8.00
C PHE A 61 46.62 7.29 8.89
N ASP A 62 47.89 6.88 8.75
CA ASP A 62 49.01 7.41 9.55
C ASP A 62 49.50 8.79 9.08
N LYS A 63 49.04 9.27 7.92
CA LYS A 63 49.50 10.49 7.25
C LYS A 63 48.49 11.64 7.29
N ILE A 64 47.27 11.37 7.75
CA ILE A 64 46.16 12.32 7.73
C ILE A 64 45.81 12.73 9.17
N PRO A 65 45.49 14.00 9.45
CA PRO A 65 45.03 14.44 10.76
C PRO A 65 43.79 13.67 11.24
N LEU A 66 43.73 13.41 12.54
CA LEU A 66 42.60 12.71 13.17
C LEU A 66 41.24 13.37 12.91
N GLN A 67 41.22 14.71 12.80
CA GLN A 67 40.01 15.47 12.48
C GLN A 67 39.48 15.14 11.08
N ASP A 68 40.36 15.03 10.09
CA ASP A 68 39.96 14.72 8.71
C ASP A 68 39.45 13.29 8.59
N ILE A 69 40.03 12.36 9.36
CA ILE A 69 39.52 10.98 9.49
C ILE A 69 38.09 11.03 10.04
N ARG A 70 37.85 11.72 11.15
CA ARG A 70 36.51 11.85 11.73
C ARG A 70 35.52 12.46 10.73
N ASN A 71 35.88 13.55 10.08
CA ASN A 71 35.03 14.22 9.09
C ASN A 71 34.68 13.30 7.92
N ALA A 72 35.61 12.46 7.45
CA ALA A 72 35.36 11.50 6.38
C ALA A 72 34.38 10.40 6.81
N TYR A 73 34.51 9.88 8.03
CA TYR A 73 33.58 8.89 8.58
C TYR A 73 32.19 9.49 8.82
N ASP A 74 32.09 10.69 9.40
CA ASP A 74 30.83 11.38 9.63
C ASP A 74 30.10 11.66 8.30
N SER A 75 30.83 12.11 7.29
CA SER A 75 30.29 12.32 5.94
C SER A 75 29.81 11.03 5.28
N ALA A 76 30.53 9.92 5.50
CA ALA A 76 30.12 8.61 4.98
C ALA A 76 28.84 8.12 5.65
N LEU A 77 28.74 8.26 6.98
CA LEU A 77 27.57 7.86 7.74
C LEU A 77 26.33 8.66 7.32
N ASP A 78 26.43 9.99 7.21
CA ASP A 78 25.33 10.86 6.75
C ASP A 78 24.86 10.45 5.34
N ALA A 79 25.80 10.26 4.41
CA ALA A 79 25.46 9.87 3.05
C ALA A 79 24.81 8.48 2.97
N GLN A 80 25.21 7.55 3.83
CA GLN A 80 24.59 6.21 3.92
C GLN A 80 23.19 6.28 4.51
N GLN A 81 23.01 7.01 5.62
CA GLN A 81 21.70 7.20 6.25
C GLN A 81 20.71 7.85 5.31
N ARG A 82 21.11 8.93 4.64
CA ARG A 82 20.23 9.63 3.69
C ARG A 82 19.84 8.74 2.51
N LEU A 83 20.78 7.97 1.97
CA LEU A 83 20.49 7.01 0.91
C LEU A 83 19.53 5.91 1.37
N PHE A 84 19.73 5.38 2.59
CA PHE A 84 18.86 4.36 3.18
C PHE A 84 17.43 4.87 3.35
N VAL A 85 17.25 6.06 3.94
CA VAL A 85 15.93 6.67 4.13
C VAL A 85 15.23 6.90 2.80
N MET A 86 15.92 7.45 1.80
CA MET A 86 15.32 7.70 0.48
C MET A 86 14.94 6.43 -0.26
N ARG A 87 15.72 5.34 -0.12
CA ARG A 87 15.33 4.03 -0.66
C ARG A 87 14.07 3.51 0.02
N GLY A 88 13.97 3.60 1.34
CA GLY A 88 12.76 3.20 2.07
C GLY A 88 11.53 4.03 1.70
N GLN A 89 11.69 5.34 1.45
CA GLN A 89 10.61 6.18 0.94
C GLN A 89 10.15 5.76 -0.46
N LEU A 90 11.10 5.45 -1.35
CA LEU A 90 10.79 4.95 -2.68
C LEU A 90 10.05 3.60 -2.64
N GLU A 91 10.49 2.67 -1.78
CA GLU A 91 9.82 1.38 -1.57
C GLU A 91 8.38 1.57 -1.07
N LYS A 92 8.17 2.52 -0.14
CA LYS A 92 6.83 2.87 0.35
C LYS A 92 5.93 3.38 -0.78
N LEU A 93 6.44 4.29 -1.62
CA LEU A 93 5.70 4.80 -2.78
C LEU A 93 5.35 3.69 -3.78
N GLN A 94 6.27 2.75 -4.03
CA GLN A 94 6.01 1.60 -4.90
C GLN A 94 4.94 0.65 -4.33
N SER A 95 4.96 0.43 -3.02
CA SER A 95 3.92 -0.31 -2.31
C SER A 95 2.57 0.40 -2.43
N GLU A 96 2.53 1.70 -2.19
CA GLU A 96 1.32 2.53 -2.33
C GLU A 96 0.74 2.46 -3.74
N LYS A 97 1.58 2.60 -4.78
CA LYS A 97 1.18 2.41 -6.18
C LYS A 97 0.55 1.03 -6.40
N SER A 98 1.19 -0.03 -5.88
CA SER A 98 0.68 -1.40 -6.00
C SER A 98 -0.67 -1.59 -5.30
N HIS A 99 -0.88 -0.94 -4.16
CA HIS A 99 -2.17 -0.93 -3.45
C HIS A 99 -3.25 -0.20 -4.25
N LEU A 100 -2.94 0.98 -4.78
CA LEU A 100 -3.86 1.77 -5.61
C LEU A 100 -4.23 1.04 -6.91
N GLU A 101 -3.29 0.34 -7.56
CA GLU A 101 -3.56 -0.47 -8.75
C GLU A 101 -4.53 -1.63 -8.45
N ARG A 102 -4.34 -2.31 -7.32
CA ARG A 102 -5.28 -3.36 -6.87
C ARG A 102 -6.65 -2.78 -6.53
N PHE A 103 -6.69 -1.63 -5.87
CA PHE A 103 -7.93 -0.96 -5.52
C PHE A 103 -8.69 -0.53 -6.78
N LYS A 104 -8.01 0.08 -7.75
CA LYS A 104 -8.56 0.39 -9.08
C LYS A 104 -9.17 -0.84 -9.75
N SER A 105 -8.43 -1.96 -9.79
CA SER A 105 -8.94 -3.21 -10.37
C SER A 105 -10.17 -3.76 -9.64
N ASN A 106 -10.29 -3.56 -8.34
CA ASN A 106 -11.50 -3.93 -7.58
C ASN A 106 -12.68 -3.02 -7.94
N LEU A 107 -12.46 -1.72 -8.05
CA LEU A 107 -13.49 -0.75 -8.46
C LEU A 107 -13.97 -1.02 -9.89
N GLU A 108 -13.07 -1.33 -10.82
CA GLU A 108 -13.42 -1.74 -12.19
C GLU A 108 -14.32 -2.98 -12.20
N ARG A 109 -13.99 -3.99 -11.38
CA ARG A 109 -14.81 -5.20 -11.23
C ARG A 109 -16.16 -4.90 -10.59
N ALA A 110 -16.21 -4.05 -9.58
CA ALA A 110 -17.47 -3.65 -8.93
C ALA A 110 -18.38 -2.88 -9.90
N ARG A 111 -17.80 -2.03 -10.76
CA ARG A 111 -18.53 -1.32 -11.82
C ARG A 111 -18.97 -2.23 -12.97
N ALA A 112 -18.15 -3.23 -13.31
CA ALA A 112 -18.43 -4.19 -14.38
C ALA A 112 -19.42 -5.29 -13.95
N ALA A 113 -19.63 -5.48 -12.64
CA ALA A 113 -20.68 -6.35 -12.14
C ALA A 113 -22.04 -5.70 -12.44
N PRO A 114 -22.84 -6.21 -13.39
CA PRO A 114 -24.21 -5.75 -13.51
C PRO A 114 -24.90 -6.02 -12.18
N GLY A 115 -25.67 -5.04 -11.68
CA GLY A 115 -26.28 -5.08 -10.36
C GLY A 115 -26.82 -6.48 -10.06
N LEU A 116 -26.43 -7.03 -8.90
CA LEU A 116 -27.04 -8.23 -8.32
C LEU A 116 -28.49 -7.96 -7.86
N THR A 117 -29.23 -7.21 -8.68
CA THR A 117 -30.58 -6.69 -8.44
C THR A 117 -31.44 -6.95 -9.67
N SER A 118 -31.44 -8.19 -10.16
CA SER A 118 -32.52 -8.70 -11.03
C SER A 118 -32.48 -10.23 -11.16
N SER A 119 -32.45 -10.93 -10.02
CA SER A 119 -33.31 -12.10 -9.88
C SER A 119 -33.65 -12.21 -8.41
N VAL A 120 -34.83 -11.71 -8.07
CA VAL A 120 -35.57 -12.22 -6.92
C VAL A 120 -35.73 -13.71 -7.19
N ALA A 121 -34.80 -14.51 -6.67
CA ALA A 121 -35.02 -15.94 -6.56
C ALA A 121 -36.32 -16.07 -5.77
N SER A 122 -37.32 -16.65 -6.42
CA SER A 122 -38.61 -16.98 -5.83
C SER A 122 -38.40 -17.54 -4.40
N PRO A 123 -39.28 -17.23 -3.43
CA PRO A 123 -39.15 -17.69 -2.04
C PRO A 123 -39.23 -19.23 -1.87
N SER A 124 -39.24 -20.01 -2.96
CA SER A 124 -39.20 -21.46 -2.96
C SER A 124 -37.82 -22.05 -2.65
N GLY A 125 -36.71 -21.36 -2.95
CA GLY A 125 -35.36 -21.88 -2.74
C GLY A 125 -34.90 -21.83 -1.27
N ALA A 126 -35.21 -20.74 -0.56
CA ALA A 126 -34.83 -20.56 0.84
C ALA A 126 -35.59 -21.49 1.80
N ARG A 127 -36.85 -21.83 1.48
CA ARG A 127 -37.62 -22.83 2.25
C ARG A 127 -37.05 -24.25 2.12
N GLY A 128 -36.50 -24.61 0.96
CA GLY A 128 -35.87 -25.92 0.75
C GLY A 128 -34.58 -26.09 1.55
N ALA A 129 -33.75 -25.05 1.63
CA ALA A 129 -32.51 -25.08 2.40
C ALA A 129 -32.79 -25.15 3.92
N LEU A 130 -33.75 -24.37 4.43
CA LEU A 130 -34.13 -24.43 5.84
C LEU A 130 -34.82 -25.75 6.21
N ALA A 131 -35.69 -26.30 5.35
CA ALA A 131 -36.32 -27.60 5.57
C ALA A 131 -35.32 -28.77 5.56
N SER A 132 -34.25 -28.68 4.76
CA SER A 132 -33.19 -29.69 4.73
C SER A 132 -32.32 -29.65 6.00
N VAL A 133 -32.06 -28.46 6.53
CA VAL A 133 -31.37 -28.28 7.82
C VAL A 133 -32.24 -28.75 8.98
N GLU A 134 -33.53 -28.46 8.97
CA GLU A 134 -34.47 -28.90 10.01
C GLU A 134 -34.65 -30.43 10.01
N MET A 135 -34.70 -31.08 8.82
CA MET A 135 -34.70 -32.55 8.73
C MET A 135 -33.39 -33.17 9.25
N LEU A 136 -32.23 -32.56 8.99
CA LEU A 136 -30.95 -33.05 9.50
C LEU A 136 -30.83 -32.91 11.03
N VAL A 137 -31.34 -31.81 11.59
CA VAL A 137 -31.36 -31.59 13.05
C VAL A 137 -32.31 -32.59 13.72
N ASN A 138 -33.51 -32.80 13.17
CA ASN A 138 -34.49 -33.73 13.75
C ASN A 138 -34.03 -35.20 13.64
N ALA A 139 -33.29 -35.55 12.58
CA ALA A 139 -32.66 -36.86 12.45
C ALA A 139 -31.57 -37.09 13.51
N GLN A 140 -30.82 -36.05 13.89
CA GLN A 140 -29.79 -36.14 14.94
C GLN A 140 -30.35 -36.17 16.36
N GLU A 141 -31.53 -35.61 16.61
CA GLU A 141 -32.19 -35.68 17.94
C GLU A 141 -32.89 -37.03 18.18
N THR A 142 -33.26 -37.76 17.12
CA THR A 142 -33.90 -39.09 17.25
C THR A 142 -32.91 -40.20 17.64
N GLU A 143 -31.61 -39.98 17.47
CA GLU A 143 -30.54 -40.93 17.85
C GLU A 143 -29.98 -40.73 19.28
N ARG A 144 -30.61 -39.88 20.11
CA ARG A 144 -30.25 -39.72 21.54
C ARG A 144 -31.26 -40.33 22.50
#